data_AF-A0A421B0S1-F1
#
_entry.id   AF-A0A421B0S1-F1
#
_cell.length_a   1.000
_cell.length_b   1.000
_cell.length_c   1.000
_cell.angle_alpha   90.00
_cell.angle_beta   90.00
_cell.angle_gamma   90.00
#
_symmetry.space_group_name_H-M   'P 1'
#
loop_
_entity.id
_entity.type
_entity.pdbx_description
1 polymer ?
#
loop_
_entity_poly.entity_id
_entity_poly.type
_entity_poly.pdbx_seq_one_letter_code
_entity_poly.pdbx_strand_id
1 'polypeptide(L)'
;MVDQMITAHSILRDRYARRSLVMTCGLLVASTVATAFAFAAGEAVVRVGPVVAQRSTWLGWFAVLTFAVTLVDLTVDWKAGKRRHEDAVRRLSELKAELRTPPAPEEQAKLSLRYQVVMDSVPAIPDRLFASLKAAHLRKVEISTLLSERPGISVRAARKALRLKVREHPTS
;
A
#
# COMPACT_ATOMS: atom_id res chain seq x y z
N MET A 1 -6.15 6.28 -19.68
CA MET A 1 -5.00 5.57 -19.07
C MET A 1 -4.49 6.25 -17.78
N VAL A 2 -4.40 7.58 -17.73
CA VAL A 2 -3.96 8.34 -16.54
C VAL A 2 -4.73 7.96 -15.27
N ASP A 3 -6.06 7.81 -15.35
CA ASP A 3 -6.89 7.39 -14.21
C ASP A 3 -6.52 6.02 -13.62
N GLN A 4 -6.15 5.09 -14.49
CA GLN A 4 -5.69 3.76 -14.08
C GLN A 4 -4.36 3.88 -13.33
N MET A 5 -3.42 4.70 -13.83
CA MET A 5 -2.12 4.91 -13.19
C MET A 5 -2.25 5.63 -11.83
N ILE A 6 -3.09 6.67 -11.75
CA ILE A 6 -3.40 7.35 -10.48
C ILE A 6 -3.93 6.33 -9.47
N THR A 7 -4.87 5.47 -9.88
CA THR A 7 -5.43 4.44 -9.01
C THR A 7 -4.37 3.41 -8.59
N ALA A 8 -3.53 2.96 -9.52
CA ALA A 8 -2.47 2.00 -9.26
C ALA A 8 -1.44 2.53 -8.26
N HIS A 9 -0.93 3.74 -8.46
CA HIS A 9 0.02 4.37 -7.54
C HIS A 9 -0.60 4.69 -6.18
N SER A 10 -1.87 5.11 -6.14
CA SER A 10 -2.59 5.31 -4.88
C SER A 10 -2.64 4.02 -4.05
N ILE A 11 -2.95 2.88 -4.69
CA ILE A 11 -3.00 1.57 -4.01
C ILE A 11 -1.61 1.17 -3.50
N LEU A 12 -0.55 1.39 -4.30
CA LEU A 12 0.82 1.07 -3.90
C LEU A 12 1.28 1.93 -2.72
N ARG A 13 1.02 3.24 -2.75
CA ARG A 13 1.27 4.17 -1.65
C ARG A 13 0.62 3.68 -0.36
N ASP A 14 -0.66 3.32 -0.40
CA ASP A 14 -1.40 2.87 0.79
C ASP A 14 -0.93 1.50 1.31
N ARG A 15 -0.42 0.64 0.42
CA ARG A 15 0.22 -0.63 0.82
C ARG A 15 1.53 -0.39 1.55
N TYR A 16 2.39 0.49 1.03
CA TYR A 16 3.66 0.83 1.70
C TYR A 16 3.45 1.56 3.02
N ALA A 17 2.47 2.46 3.08
CA ALA A 17 2.09 3.14 4.33
C ALA A 17 1.70 2.13 5.42
N ARG A 18 0.83 1.16 5.08
CA ARG A 18 0.42 0.11 6.03
C ARG A 18 1.57 -0.80 6.44
N ARG A 19 2.45 -1.20 5.51
CA ARG A 19 3.61 -2.04 5.83
C ARG A 19 4.55 -1.33 6.80
N SER A 20 4.90 -0.06 6.53
CA SER A 20 5.76 0.72 7.42
C SER A 20 5.13 0.88 8.81
N LEU A 21 3.83 1.15 8.88
CA LEU A 21 3.11 1.25 10.15
C LEU A 21 3.15 -0.07 10.92
N VAL A 22 2.82 -1.19 10.28
CA VAL A 22 2.83 -2.52 10.91
C VAL A 22 4.23 -2.88 11.42
N MET A 23 5.28 -2.61 10.65
CA MET A 23 6.66 -2.86 11.07
C MET A 23 7.04 -1.99 12.29
N THR A 24 6.69 -0.70 12.25
CA THR A 24 6.97 0.22 13.38
C THR A 24 6.21 -0.19 14.63
N CYS A 25 4.91 -0.51 14.53
CA CYS A 25 4.13 -0.99 15.66
C CYS A 25 4.66 -2.32 16.20
N GLY A 26 5.03 -3.26 15.32
CA GLY A 26 5.61 -4.53 15.72
C GLY A 26 6.94 -4.36 16.47
N LEU A 27 7.80 -3.45 15.98
CA LEU A 27 9.06 -3.12 16.64
C LEU A 27 8.83 -2.50 18.03
N LEU A 28 7.87 -1.57 18.15
CA LEU A 28 7.54 -0.94 19.43
C LEU A 28 7.02 -1.98 20.44
N VAL A 29 6.09 -2.85 20.03
CA VAL A 29 5.57 -3.92 20.89
C VAL A 29 6.69 -4.87 21.32
N ALA A 30 7.53 -5.31 20.39
CA ALA A 30 8.66 -6.19 20.69
C ALA A 30 9.64 -5.55 21.68
N SER A 31 9.96 -4.26 21.48
CA SER A 31 10.82 -3.51 22.40
C SER A 31 10.18 -3.33 23.79
N THR A 32 8.89 -3.01 23.87
CA THR A 32 8.19 -2.91 25.17
C THR A 32 8.19 -4.25 25.90
N VAL A 33 7.94 -5.35 25.20
CA VAL A 33 7.98 -6.71 25.76
C VAL A 33 9.40 -7.01 26.26
N ALA A 34 10.43 -6.78 25.44
CA ALA A 34 11.83 -7.00 25.83
C ALA A 34 12.21 -6.20 27.09
N THR A 35 11.81 -4.93 27.17
CA THR A 35 12.02 -4.08 28.35
C THR A 35 11.28 -4.62 29.57
N ALA A 36 10.03 -5.04 29.43
CA ALA A 36 9.26 -5.65 30.53
C ALA A 36 9.96 -6.93 31.04
N PHE A 37 10.46 -7.77 30.13
CA PHE A 37 11.24 -8.97 30.48
C PHE A 37 12.55 -8.63 31.19
N ALA A 38 13.21 -7.54 30.81
CA ALA A 38 14.45 -7.10 31.45
C ALA A 38 14.23 -6.67 32.92
N PHE A 39 13.10 -6.01 33.22
CA PHE A 39 12.79 -5.48 34.55
C PHE A 39 11.96 -6.40 35.46
N ALA A 40 11.37 -7.47 34.93
CA ALA A 40 10.58 -8.41 35.74
C ALA A 40 11.48 -9.08 36.79
N ALA A 41 11.47 -8.62 38.04
CA ALA A 41 12.18 -9.27 39.14
C ALA A 41 11.50 -10.62 39.44
N GLY A 42 12.21 -11.73 39.26
CA GLY A 42 11.65 -13.08 39.41
C GLY A 42 12.64 -14.16 38.95
N GLU A 43 12.24 -15.44 39.04
CA GLU A 43 13.09 -16.60 38.73
C GLU A 43 13.79 -16.53 37.37
N ALA A 44 15.01 -17.07 37.30
CA ALA A 44 15.88 -17.03 36.12
C ALA A 44 15.34 -17.83 34.92
N VAL A 45 14.39 -18.72 35.17
CA VAL A 45 13.83 -19.63 34.17
C VAL A 45 12.42 -19.19 33.85
N VAL A 46 12.16 -18.89 32.57
CA VAL A 46 10.83 -18.55 32.10
C VAL A 46 10.34 -19.64 31.16
N ARG A 47 9.13 -20.13 31.44
CA ARG A 47 8.45 -21.11 30.59
C ARG A 47 7.45 -20.39 29.70
N VAL A 48 7.69 -20.42 28.40
CA VAL A 48 6.76 -19.91 27.37
C VAL A 48 6.27 -21.12 26.58
N GLY A 49 5.09 -21.62 26.94
CA GLY A 49 4.52 -22.84 26.36
C GLY A 49 5.36 -24.10 26.67
N PRO A 50 5.73 -24.92 25.66
CA PRO A 50 6.53 -26.13 25.88
C PRO A 50 8.03 -25.84 26.08
N VAL A 51 8.49 -24.61 25.78
CA VAL A 51 9.91 -24.26 25.82
C VAL A 51 10.27 -23.63 27.17
N VAL A 52 11.24 -24.24 27.85
CA VAL A 52 11.84 -23.72 29.08
C VAL A 52 13.24 -23.22 28.72
N ALA A 53 13.48 -21.92 28.89
CA ALA A 53 14.80 -21.33 28.66
C ALA A 53 15.11 -20.27 29.70
N GLN A 54 16.40 -19.96 29.84
CA GLN A 54 16.82 -18.85 30.70
C GLN A 54 16.32 -17.53 30.13
N ARG A 55 15.98 -16.60 31.02
CA ARG A 55 15.50 -15.27 30.64
C ARG A 55 16.51 -14.53 29.75
N SER A 56 17.81 -14.68 30.02
CA SER A 56 18.89 -14.13 29.20
C SER A 56 18.83 -14.61 27.74
N THR A 57 18.54 -15.89 27.53
CA THR A 57 18.37 -16.48 26.19
C THR A 57 17.18 -15.86 25.46
N TRP A 58 16.03 -15.70 26.13
CA TRP A 58 14.86 -15.04 25.54
C TRP A 58 15.14 -13.58 25.18
N LEU A 59 15.80 -12.84 26.08
CA LEU A 59 16.15 -11.44 25.82
C LEU A 59 17.11 -11.31 24.62
N GLY A 60 18.07 -12.23 24.50
CA GLY A 60 18.95 -12.33 23.33
C GLY A 60 18.18 -12.58 22.03
N TRP A 61 17.21 -13.50 22.04
CA TRP A 61 16.36 -13.74 20.87
C TRP A 61 15.50 -12.54 20.49
N PHE A 62 14.92 -11.84 21.47
CA PHE A 62 14.18 -10.61 21.21
C PHE A 62 15.09 -9.54 20.60
N ALA A 63 16.32 -9.36 21.10
CA ALA A 63 17.29 -8.42 20.55
C ALA A 63 17.69 -8.76 19.11
N VAL A 64 17.94 -10.04 18.81
CA VAL A 64 18.25 -10.48 17.44
C VAL A 64 17.07 -10.25 16.51
N LEU A 65 15.85 -10.55 16.95
CA LEU A 65 14.64 -10.36 16.15
C LEU A 65 14.37 -8.87 15.88
N THR A 66 14.46 -8.00 16.90
CA THR A 66 14.26 -6.56 16.73
C THR A 66 15.32 -5.96 15.82
N PHE A 67 16.58 -6.39 15.94
CA PHE A 67 17.65 -5.98 15.05
C PHE A 67 17.39 -6.42 13.60
N ALA A 68 17.02 -7.69 13.37
CA ALA A 68 16.72 -8.19 12.03
C ALA A 68 15.55 -7.45 11.38
N VAL A 69 14.47 -7.18 12.13
CA VAL A 69 13.32 -6.39 11.64
C VAL A 69 13.74 -4.96 11.30
N THR A 70 14.57 -4.33 12.15
CA THR A 70 15.09 -2.98 11.90
C THR A 70 15.94 -2.93 10.64
N LEU A 71 16.79 -3.95 10.41
CA LEU A 71 17.61 -4.06 9.21
C LEU A 71 16.76 -4.19 7.93
N VAL A 72 15.69 -5.00 8.00
CA VAL A 72 14.73 -5.15 6.89
C VAL A 72 13.99 -3.84 6.62
N ASP A 73 13.54 -3.12 7.65
CA ASP A 73 12.88 -1.82 7.49
C ASP A 73 13.81 -0.78 6.84
N LEU A 74 15.08 -0.76 7.25
CA LEU A 74 16.10 0.12 6.71
C LEU A 74 16.46 -0.21 5.26
N THR A 75 16.56 -1.50 4.92
CA THR A 75 16.98 -1.95 3.58
C THR A 75 15.89 -1.76 2.54
N VAL A 76 14.62 -2.01 2.90
CA VAL A 76 13.51 -1.94 1.94
C VAL A 76 12.98 -0.52 1.77
N ASP A 77 13.20 0.36 2.75
CA ASP A 77 12.79 1.77 2.74
C ASP A 77 11.34 1.98 2.26
N TRP A 78 10.41 1.37 2.99
CA TRP A 78 8.98 1.47 2.72
C TRP A 78 8.49 2.93 2.74
N LYS A 79 9.15 3.81 3.50
CA LYS A 79 8.82 5.23 3.61
C LYS A 79 9.17 5.98 2.32
N ALA A 80 10.35 5.78 1.75
CA ALA A 80 10.68 6.33 0.44
C ALA A 80 9.81 5.73 -0.67
N GLY A 81 9.49 4.43 -0.60
CA GLY A 81 8.53 3.78 -1.50
C GLY A 81 7.16 4.46 -1.49
N LYS A 82 6.63 4.77 -0.30
CA LYS A 82 5.38 5.54 -0.14
C LYS A 82 5.50 6.92 -0.80
N ARG A 83 6.55 7.69 -0.48
CA ARG A 83 6.75 9.07 -0.99
C ARG A 83 6.82 9.10 -2.51
N ARG A 84 7.60 8.20 -3.13
CA ARG A 84 7.70 8.09 -4.60
C ARG A 84 6.35 7.90 -5.28
N HIS A 85 5.48 7.05 -4.72
CA HIS A 85 4.15 6.84 -5.28
C HIS A 85 3.17 7.96 -4.94
N GLU A 86 3.32 8.64 -3.81
CA GLU A 86 2.56 9.83 -3.46
C GLU A 86 2.85 10.98 -4.43
N ASP A 87 4.13 11.21 -4.73
CA ASP A 87 4.58 12.18 -5.74
C ASP A 87 4.08 11.84 -7.14
N ALA A 88 4.12 10.56 -7.52
CA ALA A 88 3.56 10.09 -8.78
C ALA A 88 2.06 10.37 -8.89
N VAL A 89 1.29 10.10 -7.83
CA VAL A 89 -0.15 10.41 -7.79
C VAL A 89 -0.40 11.90 -7.95
N ARG A 90 0.37 12.75 -7.26
CA ARG A 90 0.27 14.20 -7.37
C ARG A 90 0.51 14.68 -8.82
N ARG A 91 1.64 14.30 -9.42
CA ARG A 91 1.99 14.69 -10.80
C ARG A 91 0.97 14.20 -11.83
N LEU A 92 0.50 12.95 -11.70
CA LEU A 92 -0.51 12.40 -12.59
C LEU A 92 -1.87 13.08 -12.42
N SER A 93 -2.21 13.51 -11.19
CA SER A 93 -3.46 14.24 -10.93
C SER A 93 -3.43 15.65 -11.50
N GLU A 94 -2.28 16.34 -11.40
CA GLU A 94 -2.04 17.63 -12.05
C GLU A 94 -2.17 17.50 -13.57
N LEU A 95 -1.49 16.51 -14.17
CA LEU A 95 -1.61 16.21 -15.60
C LEU A 95 -3.05 15.91 -16.03
N LYS A 96 -3.80 15.14 -15.21
CA LYS A 96 -5.22 14.87 -15.47
C LYS A 96 -6.06 16.14 -15.46
N ALA A 97 -5.80 17.05 -14.52
CA ALA A 97 -6.53 18.31 -14.44
C ALA A 97 -6.30 19.16 -15.70
N GLU A 98 -5.08 19.19 -16.21
CA GLU A 98 -4.73 19.90 -17.44
C GLU A 98 -5.38 19.27 -18.68
N LEU A 99 -5.38 17.94 -18.78
CA LEU A 99 -6.03 17.21 -19.87
C LEU A 99 -7.56 17.36 -19.87
N ARG A 100 -8.17 17.83 -18.77
CA ARG A 100 -9.62 18.03 -18.70
C ARG A 100 -10.06 19.26 -19.49
N THR A 101 -9.19 20.26 -19.62
CA THR A 101 -9.45 21.46 -20.43
C THR A 101 -8.96 21.19 -21.84
N PRO A 102 -9.82 21.28 -22.88
CA PRO A 102 -9.38 21.08 -24.25
C PRO A 102 -8.35 22.17 -24.61
N PRO A 103 -7.10 21.81 -24.95
CA PRO A 103 -6.07 22.79 -25.27
C PRO A 103 -6.34 23.45 -26.62
N ALA A 104 -5.87 24.68 -26.80
CA ALA A 104 -5.79 25.28 -28.12
C ALA A 104 -4.85 24.45 -29.03
N PRO A 105 -5.00 24.48 -30.37
CA PRO A 105 -4.14 23.72 -31.28
C PRO A 105 -2.64 23.95 -31.06
N GLU A 106 -2.26 25.19 -30.74
CA GLU A 106 -0.88 25.59 -30.46
C GLU A 106 -0.33 25.02 -29.13
N GLU A 107 -1.21 24.72 -28.18
CA GLU A 107 -0.87 24.17 -26.86
C GLU A 107 -0.85 22.64 -26.86
N GLN A 108 -1.45 22.00 -27.86
CA GLN A 108 -1.53 20.54 -27.93
C GLN A 108 -0.15 19.89 -27.96
N ALA A 109 0.80 20.46 -28.71
CA ALA A 109 2.18 19.98 -28.76
C ALA A 109 2.91 20.12 -27.40
N LYS A 110 2.65 21.23 -26.69
CA LYS A 110 3.21 21.45 -25.34
C LYS A 110 2.63 20.46 -24.34
N LEU A 111 1.32 20.19 -24.41
CA LEU A 111 0.64 19.23 -23.55
C LEU A 111 1.11 17.79 -23.80
N SER A 112 1.35 17.41 -25.06
CA SER A 112 1.90 16.09 -25.38
C SER A 112 3.33 15.92 -24.86
N LEU A 113 4.18 16.95 -24.96
CA LEU A 113 5.53 16.90 -24.40
C LEU A 113 5.49 16.79 -22.88
N ARG A 114 4.62 17.57 -22.23
CA ARG A 114 4.43 17.50 -20.78
C ARG A 114 3.93 16.13 -20.34
N TYR A 115 2.99 15.54 -21.08
CA TYR A 115 2.51 14.18 -20.84
C TYR A 115 3.67 13.18 -20.83
N GLN A 116 4.54 13.20 -21.84
CA GLN A 116 5.71 12.32 -21.92
C GLN A 116 6.64 12.52 -20.72
N VAL A 117 7.02 13.76 -20.41
CA VAL A 117 7.87 14.09 -19.27
C VAL A 117 7.30 13.57 -17.94
N VAL A 118 6.00 13.75 -17.71
CA VAL A 118 5.35 13.25 -16.49
C VAL A 118 5.39 11.72 -16.46
N MET A 119 5.02 11.05 -17.56
CA MET A 119 4.98 9.60 -17.66
C MET A 119 6.37 8.96 -17.45
N ASP A 120 7.42 9.55 -18.01
CA ASP A 120 8.80 9.08 -17.87
C ASP A 120 9.34 9.29 -16.44
N SER A 121 8.81 10.29 -15.73
CA SER A 121 9.20 10.58 -14.36
C SER A 121 8.53 9.69 -13.30
N VAL A 122 7.45 8.99 -13.67
CA VAL A 122 6.67 8.16 -12.75
C VAL A 122 7.36 6.81 -12.55
N PRO A 123 7.50 6.32 -11.30
CA PRO A 123 8.15 5.05 -11.03
C PRO A 123 7.40 3.89 -11.71
N ALA A 124 8.15 3.02 -12.38
CA ALA A 124 7.59 1.84 -13.05
C ALA A 124 6.79 0.96 -12.08
N ILE A 125 5.64 0.47 -12.54
CA ILE A 125 4.83 -0.50 -11.81
C ILE A 125 5.33 -1.90 -12.18
N PRO A 126 5.68 -2.77 -11.21
CA PRO A 126 6.09 -4.13 -11.52
C PRO A 126 4.99 -4.91 -12.25
N ASP A 127 5.35 -5.61 -13.34
CA ASP A 127 4.39 -6.33 -14.19
C ASP A 127 3.54 -7.35 -13.44
N ARG A 128 4.15 -8.07 -12.49
CA ARG A 128 3.44 -9.02 -11.60
C ARG A 128 2.28 -8.38 -10.82
N LEU A 129 2.34 -7.07 -10.58
CA LEU A 129 1.30 -6.32 -9.89
C LEU A 129 0.30 -5.69 -10.85
N PHE A 130 0.69 -5.46 -12.11
CA PHE A 130 -0.10 -4.71 -13.08
C PHE A 130 -1.50 -5.28 -13.28
N ALA A 131 -1.62 -6.59 -13.53
CA ALA A 131 -2.92 -7.25 -13.71
C ALA A 131 -3.83 -7.08 -12.46
N SER A 132 -3.26 -7.26 -11.27
CA SER A 132 -3.98 -7.11 -10.00
C SER A 132 -4.46 -5.67 -9.75
N LEU A 133 -3.64 -4.68 -10.14
CA LEU A 133 -3.93 -3.26 -9.98
C LEU A 133 -4.95 -2.79 -11.02
N LYS A 134 -4.85 -3.28 -12.26
CA LYS A 134 -5.86 -3.07 -13.32
C LYS A 134 -7.22 -3.61 -12.88
N ALA A 135 -7.26 -4.84 -12.39
CA ALA A 135 -8.50 -5.43 -11.86
C ALA A 135 -9.06 -4.63 -10.66
N ALA A 136 -8.19 -4.12 -9.76
CA ALA A 136 -8.62 -3.25 -8.68
C ALA A 136 -9.20 -1.92 -9.17
N HIS A 137 -8.60 -1.32 -10.20
CA HIS A 137 -9.10 -0.10 -10.84
C HIS A 137 -10.46 -0.32 -11.50
N LEU A 138 -10.61 -1.36 -12.32
CA LEU A 138 -11.89 -1.70 -12.97
C LEU A 138 -13.00 -1.93 -11.94
N ARG A 139 -12.71 -2.65 -10.85
CA ARG A 139 -13.67 -2.81 -9.74
C ARG A 139 -14.06 -1.48 -9.12
N LYS A 140 -13.11 -0.54 -8.95
CA LYS A 140 -13.41 0.79 -8.41
C LYS A 140 -14.32 1.58 -9.37
N VAL A 141 -14.05 1.53 -10.67
CA VAL A 141 -14.86 2.20 -11.69
C VAL A 141 -16.29 1.65 -11.65
N GLU A 142 -16.47 0.34 -11.73
CA GLU A 142 -17.79 -0.30 -11.70
C GLU A 142 -18.56 0.00 -10.40
N ILE A 143 -17.88 -0.03 -9.24
CA ILE A 143 -18.50 0.36 -7.97
C ILE A 143 -18.95 1.82 -8.01
N SER A 144 -18.15 2.71 -8.61
CA SER A 144 -18.51 4.12 -8.76
C SER A 144 -19.71 4.28 -9.68
N THR A 145 -19.75 3.56 -10.80
CA THR A 145 -20.88 3.54 -11.74
C THR A 145 -22.16 3.10 -11.03
N LEU A 146 -22.13 1.99 -10.29
CA LEU A 146 -23.27 1.50 -9.53
C LEU A 146 -23.76 2.49 -8.47
N LEU A 147 -22.84 3.21 -7.81
CA LEU A 147 -23.19 4.24 -6.83
C LEU A 147 -23.82 5.47 -7.49
N SER A 148 -23.39 5.81 -8.71
CA SER A 148 -23.97 6.90 -9.50
C SER A 148 -25.36 6.55 -10.04
N GLU A 149 -25.57 5.31 -10.48
CA GLU A 149 -26.86 4.83 -10.98
C GLU A 149 -27.90 4.66 -9.85
N ARG A 150 -27.45 4.32 -8.63
CA ARG A 150 -28.32 4.04 -7.48
C ARG A 150 -27.89 4.88 -6.28
N PRO A 151 -28.21 6.18 -6.26
CA PRO A 151 -27.92 7.03 -5.10
C PRO A 151 -28.61 6.45 -3.85
N GLY A 152 -27.85 6.34 -2.75
CA GLY A 152 -28.34 5.78 -1.48
C GLY A 152 -27.91 4.34 -1.18
N ILE A 153 -27.33 3.61 -2.15
CA ILE A 153 -26.73 2.31 -1.82
C ILE A 153 -25.42 2.50 -1.06
N SER A 154 -25.17 1.67 -0.04
CA SER A 154 -23.89 1.68 0.64
C SER A 154 -22.77 1.08 -0.24
N VAL A 155 -21.53 1.55 -0.06
CA VAL A 155 -20.35 1.01 -0.76
C VAL A 155 -20.20 -0.51 -0.52
N ARG A 156 -20.61 -1.00 0.65
CA ARG A 156 -20.60 -2.44 0.98
C ARG A 156 -21.60 -3.21 0.14
N ALA A 157 -22.81 -2.68 -0.06
CA ALA A 157 -23.83 -3.27 -0.92
C ALA A 157 -23.39 -3.30 -2.39
N ALA A 158 -22.83 -2.20 -2.90
CA ALA A 158 -22.27 -2.14 -4.26
C ALA A 158 -21.17 -3.19 -4.49
N ARG A 159 -20.26 -3.38 -3.51
CA ARG A 159 -19.24 -4.43 -3.56
C ARG A 159 -19.82 -5.84 -3.55
N LYS A 160 -20.89 -6.08 -2.76
CA LYS A 160 -21.56 -7.38 -2.71
C LYS A 160 -22.23 -7.70 -4.05
N ALA A 161 -22.94 -6.73 -4.64
CA ALA A 161 -23.57 -6.87 -5.95
C ALA A 161 -22.54 -7.19 -7.04
N LEU A 162 -21.41 -6.49 -7.07
CA LEU A 162 -20.33 -6.76 -8.02
C LEU A 162 -19.75 -8.18 -7.86
N ARG A 163 -19.58 -8.67 -6.63
CA ARG A 163 -19.10 -10.04 -6.38
C ARG A 163 -20.07 -11.11 -6.87
N LEU A 164 -21.38 -10.85 -6.78
CA LEU A 164 -22.41 -11.76 -7.29
C LEU A 164 -22.38 -11.80 -8.83
N LYS A 165 -22.34 -10.62 -9.48
CA LYS A 165 -22.23 -10.49 -10.94
C LYS A 165 -21.03 -11.25 -11.53
N VAL A 166 -19.86 -11.19 -10.87
CA VAL A 166 -18.65 -11.93 -11.28
C VAL A 166 -18.80 -13.46 -11.11
N ARG A 167 -19.63 -13.92 -10.16
CA ARG A 167 -19.90 -15.35 -9.97
C ARG A 167 -20.84 -15.92 -11.02
N GLU A 168 -21.80 -15.12 -11.49
CA GLU A 168 -22.78 -15.52 -12.51
C GLU A 168 -22.16 -15.56 -13.92
N HIS A 169 -21.14 -14.76 -14.16
CA HIS A 169 -20.38 -14.75 -15.42
C HIS A 169 -18.89 -14.98 -15.15
N PRO A 170 -18.47 -16.22 -14.79
CA PRO A 170 -17.07 -16.56 -14.73
C PRO A 170 -16.51 -16.49 -16.16
N THR A 171 -15.78 -15.42 -16.47
CA THR A 171 -15.03 -15.31 -17.72
C THR A 171 -14.13 -16.53 -17.85
N SER A 172 -14.51 -17.40 -18.80
CA SER A 172 -13.82 -18.64 -19.16
C SER A 172 -12.54 -18.35 -19.92
#